data_AF-A0A1F6KBQ9-F1
#
_entry.id   AF-A0A1F6KBQ9-F1
#
_cell.length_a   1.000
_cell.length_b   1.000
_cell.length_c   1.000
_cell.angle_alpha   90.00
_cell.angle_beta   90.00
_cell.angle_gamma   90.00
#
_symmetry.space_group_name_H-M   'P 1'
#
loop_
_entity.id
_entity.type
_entity.pdbx_description
1 polymer ?
#
loop_
_entity_poly.entity_id
_entity_poly.type
_entity_poly.pdbx_seq_one_letter_code
_entity_poly.pdbx_strand_id
1 'polypeptide(L)'
;MKNRYINHSHISEKKFRAVLRYFAKDFTADQVSDLTNLYRATINKLYAHFRLRIAALLTDRRKLGGEVEVDESYFGARRVRGKRGRGAKGKVPVVGLLKRHGKGLHSGYLQLY
;
A
#
# COMPACT_ATOMS: atom_id res chain seq x y z
N MET A 1 8.80 -26.97 -10.25
CA MET A 1 8.12 -26.75 -8.95
C MET A 1 7.01 -25.72 -9.13
N LYS A 2 5.78 -26.05 -8.69
CA LYS A 2 4.64 -25.12 -8.70
C LYS A 2 4.82 -24.08 -7.58
N ASN A 3 4.60 -22.81 -7.87
CA ASN A 3 4.65 -21.75 -6.86
C ASN A 3 3.38 -21.81 -5.99
N ARG A 4 3.54 -21.95 -4.67
CA ARG A 4 2.40 -22.07 -3.74
C ARG A 4 1.66 -20.75 -3.49
N TYR A 5 2.27 -19.62 -3.82
CA TYR A 5 1.73 -18.30 -3.49
C TYR A 5 1.07 -17.58 -4.66
N ILE A 6 1.34 -18.02 -5.90
CA ILE A 6 0.78 -17.42 -7.11
C ILE A 6 0.50 -18.52 -8.14
N ASN A 7 -0.73 -18.55 -8.65
CA ASN A 7 -1.16 -19.49 -9.67
C ASN A 7 -0.89 -18.92 -11.07
N HIS A 8 -0.73 -19.80 -12.06
CA HIS A 8 -0.56 -19.44 -13.48
C HIS A 8 0.54 -18.38 -13.76
N SER A 9 1.65 -18.46 -13.03
CA SER A 9 2.78 -17.54 -13.19
C SER A 9 4.07 -18.30 -13.46
N HIS A 10 4.91 -17.76 -14.35
CA HIS A 10 6.26 -18.24 -14.60
C HIS A 10 7.26 -17.82 -13.49
N ILE A 11 6.81 -17.08 -12.48
CA ILE A 11 7.66 -16.65 -11.37
C ILE A 11 7.89 -17.84 -10.42
N SER A 12 9.16 -18.21 -10.24
CA SER A 12 9.53 -19.25 -9.28
C SER A 12 9.20 -18.84 -7.85
N GLU A 13 8.93 -19.83 -7.00
CA GLU A 13 8.63 -19.59 -5.58
C GLU A 13 9.77 -18.83 -4.87
N LYS A 14 11.03 -19.17 -5.18
CA LYS A 14 12.22 -18.49 -4.63
C LYS A 14 12.21 -16.99 -4.95
N LYS A 15 11.92 -16.63 -6.21
CA LYS A 15 11.83 -15.23 -6.64
C LYS A 15 10.65 -14.52 -5.98
N PHE A 16 9.47 -15.15 -5.94
CA PHE A 16 8.30 -14.59 -5.25
C PHE A 16 8.61 -14.28 -3.77
N ARG A 17 9.20 -15.23 -3.04
CA ARG A 17 9.57 -15.03 -1.62
C ARG A 17 10.61 -13.93 -1.45
N ALA A 18 11.52 -13.74 -2.41
CA ALA A 18 12.47 -12.63 -2.39
C ALA A 18 11.74 -11.28 -2.56
N VAL A 19 10.84 -11.17 -3.54
CA VAL A 19 10.03 -9.96 -3.76
C VAL A 19 9.21 -9.63 -2.51
N LEU A 20 8.59 -10.62 -1.86
CA LEU A 20 7.85 -10.42 -0.61
C LEU A 20 8.74 -9.91 0.54
N ARG A 21 9.97 -10.44 0.68
CA ARG A 21 10.93 -9.95 1.68
C ARG A 21 11.35 -8.50 1.42
N TYR A 22 11.56 -8.13 0.16
CA TYR A 22 11.92 -6.77 -0.19
C TYR A 22 10.76 -5.79 -0.02
N PHE A 23 9.54 -6.23 -0.34
CA PHE A 23 8.32 -5.47 -0.04
C PHE A 23 8.22 -5.13 1.46
N ALA A 24 8.49 -6.11 2.34
CA ALA A 24 8.46 -5.91 3.79
C ALA A 24 9.59 -5.00 4.32
N LYS A 25 10.60 -4.69 3.49
CA LYS A 25 11.71 -3.78 3.81
C LYS A 25 11.56 -2.41 3.13
N ASP A 26 10.40 -2.14 2.53
CA ASP A 26 10.10 -0.89 1.81
C ASP A 26 11.03 -0.58 0.63
N PHE A 27 11.55 -1.61 -0.05
CA PHE A 27 12.35 -1.43 -1.27
C PHE A 27 11.45 -0.99 -2.44
N THR A 28 11.98 -0.15 -3.33
CA THR A 28 11.25 0.27 -4.53
C THR A 28 11.22 -0.83 -5.59
N ALA A 29 10.25 -0.77 -6.51
CA ALA A 29 10.15 -1.75 -7.58
C ALA A 29 11.36 -1.74 -8.52
N ASP A 30 12.01 -0.59 -8.70
CA ASP A 30 13.26 -0.48 -9.48
C ASP A 30 14.40 -1.26 -8.77
N GLN A 31 14.61 -1.01 -7.47
CA GLN A 31 15.62 -1.74 -6.67
C GLN A 31 15.40 -3.25 -6.71
N VAL A 32 14.14 -3.71 -6.60
CA VAL A 32 13.82 -5.14 -6.62
C VAL A 32 13.96 -5.74 -8.02
N SER A 33 13.71 -4.96 -9.07
CA SER A 33 13.92 -5.38 -10.46
C SER A 33 15.37 -5.78 -10.65
N ASP A 34 16.30 -4.93 -10.21
CA ASP A 34 17.74 -5.15 -10.29
C ASP A 34 18.18 -6.36 -9.45
N LEU A 35 17.65 -6.50 -8.23
CA LEU A 35 18.02 -7.58 -7.30
C LEU A 35 17.46 -8.96 -7.67
N THR A 36 16.36 -9.02 -8.41
CA THR A 36 15.65 -10.29 -8.70
C THR A 36 15.61 -10.67 -10.18
N ASN A 37 16.08 -9.77 -11.05
CA ASN A 37 15.97 -9.86 -12.49
C ASN A 37 14.53 -10.23 -12.91
N LEU A 38 13.58 -9.41 -12.43
CA LEU A 38 12.17 -9.48 -12.76
C LEU A 38 11.75 -8.14 -13.33
N TYR A 39 10.90 -8.15 -14.35
CA TYR A 39 10.38 -6.91 -14.91
C TYR A 39 9.67 -6.06 -13.85
N ARG A 40 9.98 -4.77 -13.79
CA ARG A 40 9.41 -3.83 -12.82
C ARG A 40 7.89 -3.85 -12.75
N ALA A 41 7.20 -3.96 -13.88
CA ALA A 41 5.73 -4.01 -13.86
C ALA A 41 5.20 -5.28 -13.18
N THR A 42 5.93 -6.40 -13.25
CA THR A 42 5.61 -7.63 -12.53
C THR A 42 5.73 -7.42 -11.02
N ILE A 43 6.77 -6.73 -10.56
CA ILE A 43 6.96 -6.40 -9.14
C ILE A 43 5.84 -5.47 -8.65
N ASN A 44 5.49 -4.44 -9.43
CA ASN A 44 4.37 -3.55 -9.11
C ASN A 44 3.04 -4.30 -8.98
N LYS A 45 2.76 -5.26 -9.88
CA LYS A 45 1.59 -6.13 -9.77
C LYS A 45 1.60 -6.93 -8.47
N LEU A 46 2.73 -7.54 -8.12
CA LEU A 46 2.87 -8.28 -6.86
C LEU A 46 2.67 -7.39 -5.64
N TYR A 47 3.24 -6.18 -5.63
CA TYR A 47 3.08 -5.21 -4.54
C TYR A 47 1.62 -4.79 -4.35
N ALA A 48 0.89 -4.55 -5.43
CA ALA A 48 -0.54 -4.27 -5.38
C ALA A 48 -1.30 -5.44 -4.73
N HIS A 49 -1.03 -6.68 -5.15
CA HIS A 49 -1.66 -7.87 -4.53
C HIS A 49 -1.32 -8.02 -3.04
N PHE A 50 -0.08 -7.72 -2.62
CA PHE A 50 0.30 -7.76 -1.21
C PHE A 50 -0.47 -6.74 -0.38
N ARG A 51 -0.58 -5.50 -0.88
CA ARG A 51 -1.36 -4.45 -0.22
C ARG A 51 -2.84 -4.82 -0.09
N LEU A 52 -3.44 -5.35 -1.16
CA LEU A 52 -4.82 -5.84 -1.15
C LEU A 52 -5.00 -6.98 -0.14
N ARG A 53 -4.05 -7.92 -0.07
CA ARG A 53 -4.11 -9.03 0.88
C ARG A 53 -4.00 -8.53 2.33
N ILE A 54 -3.11 -7.59 2.60
CA ILE A 54 -2.99 -6.95 3.92
C ILE A 54 -4.30 -6.24 4.28
N ALA A 55 -4.86 -5.43 3.37
CA ALA A 55 -6.13 -4.75 3.60
C ALA A 55 -7.25 -5.74 3.92
N ALA A 56 -7.40 -6.82 3.13
CA ALA A 56 -8.40 -7.86 3.39
C ALA A 56 -8.21 -8.53 4.76
N LEU A 57 -6.97 -8.86 5.16
CA LEU A 57 -6.67 -9.43 6.47
C LEU A 57 -6.96 -8.47 7.63
N LEU A 58 -6.77 -7.17 7.42
CA LEU A 58 -7.09 -6.14 8.42
C LEU A 58 -8.60 -5.93 8.55
N THR A 59 -9.35 -5.98 7.45
CA THR A 59 -10.82 -5.91 7.44
C THR A 59 -11.43 -7.11 8.16
N ASP A 60 -10.96 -8.32 7.87
CA ASP A 60 -11.44 -9.56 8.48
C ASP A 60 -11.16 -9.61 10.00
N ARG A 61 -10.05 -9.00 10.44
CA ARG A 61 -9.66 -8.92 11.86
C ARG A 61 -10.29 -7.75 12.63
N ARG A 62 -10.98 -6.81 11.98
CA ARG A 62 -11.50 -5.60 12.62
C ARG A 62 -12.97 -5.38 12.30
N LYS A 63 -13.86 -5.91 13.16
CA LYS A 63 -15.02 -5.10 13.53
C LYS A 63 -14.46 -3.90 14.30
N LEU A 64 -14.44 -2.71 13.70
CA LEU A 64 -14.10 -1.48 14.41
C LEU A 64 -15.13 -1.28 15.52
N GLY A 65 -14.80 -1.69 16.75
CA GLY A 65 -15.56 -1.36 17.95
C GLY A 65 -15.01 -0.08 18.57
N GLY A 66 -15.87 0.93 18.71
CA GLY A 66 -15.59 2.24 19.32
C GLY A 66 -15.62 3.42 18.33
N GLU A 67 -15.49 4.63 18.87
CA GLU A 67 -15.39 5.88 18.10
C GLU A 67 -14.09 5.93 17.27
N VAL A 68 -14.20 6.33 16.01
CA VAL A 68 -13.08 6.47 15.06
C VAL A 68 -12.93 7.94 14.70
N GLU A 69 -11.73 8.47 14.83
CA GLU A 69 -11.38 9.80 14.34
C GLU A 69 -10.90 9.68 12.89
N VAL A 70 -11.54 10.46 12.01
CA VAL A 70 -11.27 10.49 10.58
C VAL A 70 -10.42 11.73 10.31
N ASP A 71 -9.17 11.56 9.87
CA ASP A 71 -8.33 12.67 9.41
C ASP A 71 -8.25 12.67 7.88
N GLU A 72 -8.59 13.81 7.28
CA GLU A 72 -8.51 14.04 5.83
C GLU A 72 -7.22 14.78 5.49
N SER A 73 -6.23 14.04 4.99
CA SER A 73 -4.97 14.59 4.50
C SER A 73 -4.99 14.75 2.97
N TYR A 74 -4.46 15.85 2.42
CA TYR A 74 -4.46 16.09 0.98
C TYR A 74 -3.03 16.15 0.42
N PHE A 75 -2.63 15.14 -0.37
CA PHE A 75 -1.27 14.99 -0.93
C PHE A 75 -1.21 15.31 -2.43
N GLY A 76 -0.01 15.43 -3.00
CA GLY A 76 0.19 15.31 -4.46
C GLY A 76 0.00 16.56 -5.34
N ALA A 77 -0.42 17.71 -4.82
CA ALA A 77 -0.46 18.91 -5.66
C ALA A 77 0.93 19.55 -5.82
N ARG A 78 1.41 19.64 -7.07
CA ARG A 78 2.52 20.54 -7.44
C ARG A 78 2.11 21.98 -7.10
N ARG A 79 2.97 22.73 -6.42
CA ARG A 79 2.67 24.13 -6.02
C ARG A 79 2.32 24.96 -7.27
N VAL A 80 1.07 25.42 -7.35
CA VAL A 80 0.62 26.42 -8.33
C VAL A 80 0.45 27.76 -7.61
N ARG A 81 0.99 28.85 -8.19
CA ARG A 81 0.85 30.22 -7.63
C ARG A 81 -0.63 30.63 -7.68
N GLY A 82 -1.20 31.09 -6.56
CA GLY A 82 -2.60 31.56 -6.47
C GLY A 82 -3.50 30.70 -5.59
N LYS A 83 -3.81 29.45 -5.98
CA LYS A 83 -4.72 28.58 -5.21
C LYS A 83 -3.99 27.82 -4.09
N ARG A 84 -4.39 28.06 -2.84
CA ARG A 84 -3.88 27.41 -1.62
C ARG A 84 -5.00 26.62 -0.92
N GLY A 85 -4.64 25.81 0.09
CA GLY A 85 -5.61 25.07 0.89
C GLY A 85 -6.19 23.82 0.19
N ARG A 86 -7.32 23.32 0.70
CA ARG A 86 -7.95 22.05 0.25
C ARG A 86 -8.46 22.07 -1.19
N GLY A 87 -8.74 23.25 -1.75
CA GLY A 87 -9.21 23.43 -3.14
C GLY A 87 -8.12 23.57 -4.21
N ALA A 88 -6.85 23.29 -3.90
CA ALA A 88 -5.78 23.35 -4.90
C ALA A 88 -5.89 22.18 -5.89
N LYS A 89 -5.87 22.48 -7.19
CA LYS A 89 -5.99 21.50 -8.29
C LYS A 89 -4.86 20.47 -8.20
N GLY A 90 -5.20 19.19 -8.32
CA GLY A 90 -4.24 18.07 -8.28
C GLY A 90 -3.91 17.56 -6.88
N LYS A 91 -4.64 17.99 -5.84
CA LYS A 91 -4.59 17.34 -4.52
C LYS A 91 -5.38 16.03 -4.55
N VAL A 92 -4.78 14.99 -4.02
CA VAL A 92 -5.38 13.67 -3.77
C VAL A 92 -5.71 13.61 -2.28
N PRO A 93 -6.99 13.68 -1.88
CA PRO A 93 -7.36 13.38 -0.51
C PRO A 93 -7.06 11.92 -0.16
N VAL A 94 -6.56 11.74 1.05
CA VAL A 94 -6.17 10.49 1.68
C VAL A 94 -6.79 10.52 3.06
N VAL A 95 -7.60 9.51 3.37
CA VAL A 95 -8.27 9.40 4.66
C VAL A 95 -7.46 8.47 5.55
N GLY A 96 -7.00 9.00 6.68
CA GLY A 96 -6.45 8.22 7.78
C GLY A 96 -7.54 7.93 8.80
N LEU A 97 -7.67 6.67 9.21
CA LEU A 97 -8.57 6.27 10.30
C LEU A 97 -7.75 6.01 11.56
N LEU A 98 -7.95 6.81 12.61
CA LEU A 98 -7.30 6.65 13.90
C LEU A 98 -8.32 6.25 14.97
N LYS A 99 -7.99 5.23 15.77
CA LYS A 99 -8.82 4.82 16.92
C LYS A 99 -8.45 5.63 18.16
N ARG A 100 -9.39 6.35 18.76
CA ARG A 100 -9.16 7.04 20.06
C ARG A 100 -9.19 6.04 21.23
N HIS A 101 -8.36 6.30 22.25
CA HIS A 101 -8.16 5.51 23.48
C HIS A 101 -7.58 4.08 23.36
N GLY A 102 -7.08 3.66 22.19
CA GLY A 102 -6.31 2.43 22.04
C GLY A 102 -4.79 2.69 22.10
N LYS A 103 -4.03 1.95 22.92
CA LYS A 103 -2.56 1.89 22.85
C LYS A 103 -2.14 1.18 21.55
N GLY A 104 -2.21 1.87 20.42
CA GLY A 104 -1.79 1.30 19.14
C GLY A 104 -2.07 2.21 17.95
N LEU A 105 -0.99 2.71 17.33
CA LEU A 105 -1.05 3.33 16.02
C LEU A 105 -1.57 2.32 15.00
N HIS A 106 -2.69 2.63 14.37
CA HIS A 106 -3.25 1.87 13.25
C HIS A 106 -3.33 2.77 12.04
N SER A 107 -2.18 3.02 11.40
CA SER A 107 -2.11 3.75 10.13
C SER A 107 -2.64 2.86 8.99
N GLY A 108 -3.95 2.82 8.82
CA GLY A 108 -4.57 2.32 7.59
C GLY A 108 -4.77 3.49 6.63
N TYR A 109 -3.96 3.57 5.58
CA TYR A 109 -4.20 4.51 4.48
C TYR A 109 -5.34 3.96 3.62
N LEU A 110 -6.55 4.53 3.75
CA LEU A 110 -7.59 4.37 2.73
C LEU A 110 -7.38 5.48 1.71
N GLN A 111 -6.80 5.10 0.58
CA GLN A 111 -6.69 5.96 -0.59
C GLN A 111 -8.06 5.98 -1.27
N LEU A 112 -8.82 7.06 -1.11
CA LEU A 112 -10.12 7.25 -1.76
C LEU A 112 -9.94 7.82 -3.18
N TYR A 113 -9.16 7.18 -4.06
CA TYR A 113 -9.22 7.35 -5.52
C TYR A 113 -8.69 6.11 -6.23
#